data_AF-A0A971U5R7-F1
#
_entry.id   AF-A0A971U5R7-F1
#
_cell.length_a   1.000
_cell.length_b   1.000
_cell.length_c   1.000
_cell.angle_alpha   90.00
_cell.angle_beta   90.00
_cell.angle_gamma   90.00
#
_symmetry.space_group_name_H-M   'P 1'
#
loop_
_entity.id
_entity.type
_entity.pdbx_description
1 polymer ?
#
loop_
_entity_poly.entity_id
_entity_poly.type
_entity_poly.pdbx_seq_one_letter_code
_entity_poly.pdbx_strand_id
1 'polypeptide(L)' 'GMFLGIGVTEIMNFITEQAANVAQSADGGPQMSVFKNPTVNIGYAIFATVLLVISGVIAGYLPARKAVKIKPIEAMRQE' A
#
# COMPACT_ATOMS: atom_id res chain seq x y z
N GLY A 1 6.10 -6.32 -0.87
CA GLY A 1 4.73 -5.86 -1.22
C GLY A 1 4.79 -4.71 -2.20
N MET A 2 5.11 -3.50 -1.72
CA MET A 2 5.05 -2.27 -2.53
C MET A 2 6.00 -2.25 -3.74
N PHE A 3 7.29 -2.60 -3.58
CA PHE A 3 8.24 -2.68 -4.71
C PHE A 3 7.80 -3.68 -5.80
N LEU A 4 7.22 -4.81 -5.38
CA LEU A 4 6.70 -5.82 -6.29
C LEU A 4 5.44 -5.28 -7.01
N GLY A 5 4.57 -4.56 -6.30
CA GLY A 5 3.41 -3.89 -6.88
C GLY A 5 3.78 -2.79 -7.89
N ILE A 6 4.76 -1.94 -7.56
CA ILE A 6 5.32 -0.93 -8.47
C ILE A 6 5.89 -1.61 -9.73
N GLY A 7 6.65 -2.70 -9.57
CA GLY A 7 7.18 -3.47 -10.70
C GLY A 7 6.09 -4.09 -11.59
N VAL A 8 5.00 -4.62 -11.00
CA VAL A 8 3.86 -5.15 -11.79
C VAL A 8 3.16 -4.02 -12.54
N THR A 9 2.97 -2.86 -11.92
CA THR A 9 2.36 -1.70 -12.59
C THR A 9 3.25 -1.13 -13.70
N GLU A 10 4.57 -1.17 -13.53
CA GLU A 10 5.54 -0.74 -14.56
C GLU A 10 5.55 -1.68 -15.76
N ILE A 11 5.48 -3.00 -15.53
CA ILE A 11 5.31 -4.00 -16.60
C ILE A 11 3.96 -3.82 -17.30
N MET A 12 2.88 -3.57 -16.56
CA MET A 12 1.56 -3.30 -17.15
C MET A 12 1.55 -2.02 -17.95
N ASN A 13 2.25 -0.97 -17.50
CA ASN A 13 2.40 0.25 -18.27
C ASN A 13 3.16 -0.01 -19.57
N PHE A 14 4.25 -0.79 -19.54
CA PHE A 14 4.99 -1.18 -20.76
C PHE A 14 4.13 -1.98 -21.76
N ILE A 15 3.36 -2.97 -21.29
CA ILE A 15 2.46 -3.78 -22.13
C ILE A 15 1.30 -2.92 -22.67
N THR A 16 0.75 -2.05 -21.83
CA THR A 16 -0.39 -1.20 -22.20
C THR A 16 0.02 -0.08 -23.15
N GLU A 17 1.19 0.53 -22.98
CA GLU A 17 1.74 1.53 -23.91
C GLU A 17 2.06 0.90 -25.28
N GLN A 18 2.53 -0.35 -25.31
CA GLN A 18 2.78 -1.07 -26.55
C GLN A 18 1.48 -1.46 -27.28
N ALA A 19 0.39 -1.72 -26.54
CA ALA A 19 -0.95 -1.97 -27.07
C ALA A 19 -1.71 -0.66 -27.42
N ALA A 20 -1.45 0.44 -26.71
CA ALA A 20 -2.14 1.72 -26.87
C ALA A 20 -1.77 2.44 -28.18
N ASN A 21 -0.58 2.17 -28.76
CA ASN A 21 -0.22 2.64 -30.11
C ASN A 21 -1.02 1.95 -31.24
N VAL A 22 -1.78 0.88 -30.94
CA VAL A 22 -2.65 0.16 -31.90
C VAL A 22 -4.14 0.42 -31.62
N ALA A 23 -4.48 0.98 -30.45
CA ALA A 23 -5.87 1.17 -29.99
C ALA A 23 -6.47 2.56 -30.30
N GLN A 24 -5.81 3.40 -31.09
CA GLN A 24 -6.35 4.70 -31.55
C GLN A 24 -7.49 4.59 -32.59
N SER A 25 -8.05 3.40 -32.82
CA SER A 25 -8.99 3.12 -33.92
C SER A 25 -10.14 2.19 -33.51
N ALA A 26 -10.97 2.57 -32.54
CA ALA A 26 -12.38 2.09 -32.40
C ALA A 26 -12.99 2.73 -31.14
N ASP A 27 -13.82 3.76 -31.27
CA ASP A 27 -15.29 3.64 -31.41
C ASP A 27 -16.02 3.56 -30.05
N GLY A 28 -16.62 4.69 -29.67
CA GLY A 28 -18.04 4.77 -29.26
C GLY A 28 -18.57 4.14 -27.97
N GLY A 29 -17.81 3.38 -27.18
CA GLY A 29 -18.31 2.78 -25.92
C GLY A 29 -17.90 3.55 -24.66
N PRO A 30 -18.60 3.43 -23.50
CA PRO A 30 -18.07 3.85 -22.19
C PRO A 30 -16.92 2.92 -21.78
N GLN A 31 -15.83 2.94 -22.54
CA GLN A 31 -14.67 2.10 -22.34
C GLN A 31 -13.88 2.66 -21.16
N MET A 32 -14.21 2.17 -19.98
CA MET A 32 -13.22 1.74 -18.99
C MET A 32 -12.06 2.74 -18.81
N SER A 33 -12.37 3.93 -18.28
CA SER A 33 -11.36 4.90 -17.81
C SER A 33 -10.44 4.36 -16.69
N VAL A 34 -10.67 3.12 -16.24
CA VAL A 34 -9.87 2.39 -15.25
C VAL A 34 -8.45 2.07 -15.75
N PHE A 35 -8.20 2.09 -17.07
CA PHE A 35 -6.89 1.80 -17.66
C PHE A 35 -6.11 3.03 -18.15
N LYS A 36 -6.48 4.24 -17.71
CA LYS A 36 -5.72 5.44 -18.05
C LYS A 36 -4.48 5.54 -17.15
N ASN A 37 -3.37 5.00 -17.64
CA ASN A 37 -2.03 5.07 -17.04
C ASN A 37 -1.96 4.38 -15.68
N PRO A 38 -1.80 3.04 -15.64
CA PRO A 38 -1.75 2.27 -14.40
C PRO A 38 -0.40 2.44 -13.70
N THR A 39 -0.08 3.66 -13.24
CA THR A 39 1.17 4.00 -12.57
C THR A 39 0.92 4.54 -11.16
N VAL A 40 1.75 4.12 -10.20
CA VAL A 40 1.66 4.58 -8.80
C VAL A 40 2.61 5.77 -8.59
N ASN A 41 2.11 6.87 -8.05
CA ASN A 41 2.95 8.03 -7.71
C ASN A 41 3.75 7.76 -6.43
N ILE A 42 5.07 8.00 -6.49
CA ILE A 42 5.99 7.72 -5.37
C ILE A 42 5.70 8.59 -4.14
N GLY A 43 5.18 9.81 -4.32
CA GLY A 43 4.81 10.71 -3.23
C GLY A 43 3.67 10.16 -2.38
N TYR A 44 2.64 9.59 -3.02
CA TYR A 44 1.55 8.92 -2.31
C TYR A 44 2.02 7.65 -1.60
N ALA A 45 2.95 6.91 -2.20
CA ALA A 45 3.51 5.70 -1.60
C ALA A 45 4.28 5.99 -0.31
N ILE A 46 5.12 7.03 -0.30
CA ILE A 46 5.85 7.48 0.89
C ILE A 46 4.88 7.99 1.96
N PHE A 47 3.91 8.83 1.58
CA PHE A 47 2.92 9.36 2.51
C PHE A 47 2.10 8.24 3.18
N ALA A 48 1.63 7.27 2.39
CA ALA A 48 0.92 6.10 2.91
C ALA A 48 1.79 5.26 3.86
N THR A 49 3.08 5.12 3.56
CA THR A 49 4.03 4.39 4.42
C THR A 49 4.19 5.07 5.77
N VAL A 50 4.36 6.40 5.79
CA VAL A 50 4.46 7.19 7.02
C VAL A 50 3.17 7.09 7.84
N LEU A 51 2.00 7.21 7.19
CA LEU A 51 0.71 7.04 7.85
C LEU A 51 0.58 5.67 8.51
N LEU A 52 0.97 4.60 7.81
CA LEU A 52 0.92 3.23 8.34
C LEU A 52 1.83 3.08 9.56
N VAL A 53 3.06 3.60 9.50
CA VAL A 53 4.00 3.59 10.64
C VAL A 53 3.40 4.31 11.84
N ILE A 54 2.89 5.53 11.68
CA ILE A 54 2.29 6.30 12.78
C ILE A 54 1.09 5.56 13.35
N SER A 55 0.21 5.04 12.49
CA SER A 55 -0.96 4.26 12.91
C SER A 55 -0.55 3.00 13.68
N GLY A 56 0.45 2.26 13.19
CA GLY A 56 0.95 1.04 13.81
C GLY A 56 1.60 1.31 15.17
N VAL A 57 2.36 2.40 15.29
CA VAL A 57 2.96 2.83 16.56
C VAL A 57 1.88 3.19 17.57
N ILE A 58 0.87 3.98 17.18
CA ILE A 58 -0.23 4.34 18.09
C ILE A 58 -0.99 3.08 18.54
N ALA A 59 -1.29 2.18 17.61
CA ALA A 59 -1.97 0.92 17.89
C ALA A 59 -1.17 0.01 18.82
N GLY A 60 0.16 -0.08 18.66
CA GLY A 60 1.03 -0.89 19.51
C GLY A 60 1.39 -0.24 20.85
N TYR A 61 1.43 1.09 20.91
CA TYR A 61 1.86 1.82 22.12
C TYR A 61 0.85 1.69 23.26
N LEU A 62 -0.45 1.78 22.98
CA LEU A 62 -1.49 1.66 24.01
C LEU A 62 -1.46 0.33 24.78
N PRO A 63 -1.42 -0.86 24.13
CA PRO A 63 -1.30 -2.13 24.84
C PRO A 63 0.08 -2.31 25.50
N ALA A 64 1.17 -1.86 24.85
CA ALA A 64 2.50 -1.94 25.44
C ALA A 64 2.60 -1.15 26.76
N ARG A 65 2.01 0.04 26.80
CA ARG A 65 1.98 0.86 28.02
C ARG A 65 1.17 0.21 29.14
N LYS A 66 0.15 -0.59 28.82
CA LYS A 66 -0.59 -1.38 29.79
C LYS A 66 0.24 -2.54 30.34
N ALA A 67 0.99 -3.24 29.47
CA ALA A 67 1.82 -4.38 29.86
C ALA A 67 2.98 -3.98 30.81
N VAL A 68 3.67 -2.87 30.56
CA VAL A 68 4.82 -2.42 31.37
C VAL A 68 4.44 -2.03 32.81
N LYS A 69 3.16 -1.71 33.07
CA LYS A 69 2.69 -1.35 34.41
C LYS A 69 2.47 -2.56 35.32
N ILE A 70 2.46 -3.77 34.77
CA ILE A 70 2.29 -5.00 35.56
C ILE A 70 3.60 -5.27 36.30
N LYS A 71 3.52 -5.50 37.61
CA LYS A 71 4.73 -5.80 38.40
C LYS A 71 5.30 -7.15 37.91
N PRO A 72 6.61 -7.24 37.64
CA PRO A 72 7.22 -8.49 37.17
C PRO A 72 6.96 -9.67 38.11
N ILE A 73 6.95 -9.40 39.42
CA ILE A 73 6.68 -10.42 40.45
C ILE A 73 5.24 -10.98 40.37
N GLU A 74 4.26 -10.17 39.96
CA GLU A 74 2.87 -10.60 39.80
C GLU A 74 2.67 -11.33 38.48
N ALA A 75 3.41 -10.97 37.44
CA ALA A 75 3.41 -11.67 36.16
C ALA A 75 4.03 -13.08 36.29
N MET A 76 5.18 -13.21 36.95
CA MET A 76 5.85 -14.52 37.18
C MET A 76 5.11 -15.44 38.17
N ARG A 77 4.16 -14.91 38.94
CA ARG A 77 3.32 -15.70 39.85
C ARG A 77 2.04 -16.20 39.17
N GLN A 78 1.69 -15.64 38.01
CA GLN A 78 0.55 -16.07 37.19
C GLN A 78 0.94 -17.08 36.10
N GLU A 79 2.24 -17.24 35.84
CA GLU A 79 2.80 -18.47 35.29
C GLU A 79 2.77 -19.60 36.34
#